data_AF-A0A8T1R1W6-F1
#
_entry.id   AF-A0A8T1R1W6-F1
#
_cell.length_a   1.000
_cell.length_b   1.000
_cell.length_c   1.000
_cell.angle_alpha   90.00
_cell.angle_beta   90.00
_cell.angle_gamma   90.00
#
_symmetry.space_group_name_H-M   'P 1'
#
loop_
_entity.id
_entity.type
_entity.pdbx_description
1 polymer ?
#
loop_
_entity_poly.entity_id
_entity_poly.type
_entity_poly.pdbx_seq_one_letter_code
_entity_poly.pdbx_strand_id
1 'polypeptide(L)'
;MLVATVIASVTFQAGLNPPGGVWQQDSENGTEAAGTSILLSKHSDIGYHYFLNFNTVSFVAAVSVLLVEISGLPVRYKFFIWLLALTMIIAIWAMAVAYFNALYLVNPTYLVGIYLADIFSVVLLAAGAVHIIRLLFWIGKLLLKFVLWLITKHPANDAVNV
;
A
#
# COMPACT_ATOMS: atom_id res chain seq x y z
N MET A 1 -13.47 5.97 -1.70
CA MET A 1 -13.74 6.63 -0.41
C MET A 1 -13.87 5.64 0.75
N LEU A 2 -14.97 4.88 0.92
CA LEU A 2 -15.23 4.08 2.14
C LEU A 2 -14.06 3.19 2.57
N VAL A 3 -13.53 2.37 1.66
CA VAL A 3 -12.45 1.42 1.96
C VAL A 3 -11.18 2.14 2.43
N ALA A 4 -10.79 3.23 1.77
CA ALA A 4 -9.61 4.00 2.14
C ALA A 4 -9.78 4.65 3.52
N THR A 5 -10.97 5.18 3.83
CA THR A 5 -11.28 5.73 5.15
C THR A 5 -11.17 4.67 6.24
N VAL A 6 -11.77 3.49 6.03
CA VAL A 6 -11.69 2.37 6.98
C VAL A 6 -10.25 1.95 7.22
N ILE A 7 -9.45 1.76 6.16
CA ILE A 7 -8.04 1.37 6.28
C ILE A 7 -7.24 2.43 7.02
N ALA A 8 -7.41 3.71 6.66
CA ALA A 8 -6.71 4.81 7.33
C ALA A 8 -7.06 4.85 8.84
N SER A 9 -8.34 4.70 9.19
CA SER A 9 -8.77 4.69 10.60
C SER A 9 -8.20 3.49 11.38
N VAL A 10 -8.29 2.29 10.82
CA VAL A 10 -7.80 1.07 11.49
C VAL A 10 -6.28 1.11 11.66
N THR A 11 -5.54 1.52 10.64
CA THR A 11 -4.07 1.59 10.69
C THR A 11 -3.58 2.72 11.59
N PHE A 12 -4.28 3.86 11.62
CA PHE A 12 -4.01 4.92 12.59
C PHE A 12 -4.19 4.43 14.03
N GLN A 13 -5.31 3.75 14.31
CA GLN A 13 -5.59 3.18 15.62
C GLN A 13 -4.55 2.13 16.04
N ALA A 14 -4.19 1.22 15.13
CA ALA A 14 -3.18 0.19 15.39
C ALA A 14 -1.76 0.76 15.58
N GLY A 15 -1.44 1.87 14.91
CA GLY A 15 -0.16 2.56 15.08
C GLY A 15 -0.03 3.28 16.42
N LEU A 16 -1.11 3.89 16.91
CA LEU A 16 -1.13 4.56 18.22
C LEU A 16 -1.36 3.61 19.39
N ASN A 17 -2.00 2.48 19.14
CA ASN A 17 -2.26 1.43 20.13
C ASN A 17 -1.59 0.14 19.64
N PRO A 18 -0.24 0.04 19.75
CA PRO A 18 0.47 -1.10 19.23
C PRO A 18 0.00 -2.40 19.91
N PRO A 19 0.15 -3.55 19.25
CA PRO A 19 -0.09 -4.85 19.87
C PRO A 19 0.69 -4.97 21.19
N GLY A 20 0.08 -5.56 22.21
CA GLY A 20 0.67 -5.63 23.55
C GLY A 20 0.68 -4.31 24.34
N GLY A 21 0.30 -3.19 23.73
CA GLY A 21 0.15 -1.89 24.41
C GLY A 21 1.46 -1.15 24.66
N VAL A 22 1.36 -0.10 25.48
CA VAL A 22 2.46 0.77 25.88
C VAL A 22 2.62 0.78 27.40
N TRP A 23 3.83 1.01 27.88
CA TRP A 23 4.09 1.24 29.29
C TRP A 23 3.31 2.45 29.80
N GLN A 24 2.66 2.31 30.95
CA GLN A 24 1.83 3.38 31.53
C GLN A 24 2.62 4.28 32.48
N GLN A 25 3.77 3.82 32.97
CA GLN A 25 4.61 4.50 33.94
C GLN A 25 6.07 4.29 33.56
N ASP A 26 6.92 5.22 33.98
CA ASP A 26 8.36 5.06 33.87
C ASP A 26 8.86 3.95 34.78
N SER A 27 9.82 3.18 34.30
CA SER A 27 10.51 2.16 35.08
C SER A 27 11.39 2.81 36.15
N GLU A 28 11.44 2.23 37.34
CA GLU A 28 12.27 2.72 38.47
C GLU A 28 13.76 2.82 38.09
N ASN A 29 14.21 1.98 37.16
CA ASN A 29 15.59 1.95 36.67
C ASN A 29 15.81 2.85 35.44
N GLY A 30 14.79 3.58 34.97
CA GLY A 30 14.85 4.49 33.83
C GLY A 30 14.98 3.81 32.46
N THR A 31 14.87 2.49 32.38
CA THR A 31 15.06 1.71 31.15
C THR A 31 13.86 1.70 30.22
N GLU A 32 12.65 1.84 30.75
CA GLU A 32 11.39 1.90 30.01
C GLU A 32 10.65 3.18 30.36
N ALA A 33 10.42 4.06 29.38
CA ALA A 33 9.65 5.28 29.57
C ALA A 33 8.16 5.05 29.27
N ALA A 34 7.29 5.76 29.98
CA ALA A 34 5.85 5.78 29.71
C ALA A 34 5.57 6.15 28.25
N GLY A 35 4.63 5.45 27.62
CA GLY A 35 4.31 5.58 26.20
C GLY A 35 5.18 4.73 25.27
N THR A 36 6.27 4.12 25.75
CA THR A 36 7.06 3.17 24.94
C THR A 36 6.27 1.87 24.76
N SER A 37 6.28 1.30 23.55
CA SER A 37 5.64 0.00 23.30
C SER A 37 6.28 -1.10 24.18
N ILE A 38 5.42 -1.88 24.83
CA ILE A 38 5.83 -2.99 25.69
C ILE A 38 6.58 -4.02 24.84
N LEU A 39 6.05 -4.35 23.67
CA LEU A 39 6.70 -5.28 22.74
C LEU A 39 8.08 -4.80 22.35
N LEU A 40 8.22 -3.54 21.91
CA LEU A 40 9.51 -2.96 21.52
C LEU A 40 10.56 -3.06 22.63
N SER A 41 10.16 -2.78 23.88
CA SER A 41 11.07 -2.79 25.03
C SER A 41 11.47 -4.20 25.49
N LYS A 42 10.55 -5.17 25.43
CA LYS A 42 10.75 -6.53 25.94
C LYS A 42 11.45 -7.41 24.94
N HIS A 43 11.13 -7.23 23.67
CA HIS A 43 11.71 -7.94 22.54
C HIS A 43 11.99 -6.89 21.48
N SER A 44 13.27 -6.59 21.24
CA SER A 44 13.72 -5.87 20.04
C SER A 44 13.50 -6.77 18.81
N ASP A 45 12.25 -7.15 18.60
CA ASP A 45 11.84 -8.12 17.62
C ASP A 45 11.79 -7.40 16.28
N ILE A 46 12.50 -7.98 15.32
CA ILE A 46 12.42 -7.64 13.91
C ILE A 46 10.94 -7.59 13.47
N GLY A 47 10.09 -8.46 14.03
CA GLY A 47 8.64 -8.49 13.78
C GLY A 47 7.91 -7.20 14.16
N TYR A 48 8.30 -6.51 15.24
CA TYR A 48 7.64 -5.26 15.67
C TYR A 48 7.91 -4.13 14.67
N HIS A 49 9.15 -4.02 14.18
CA HIS A 49 9.50 -3.06 13.14
C HIS A 49 8.80 -3.38 11.82
N TYR A 50 8.68 -4.66 11.45
CA TYR A 50 7.90 -5.06 10.28
C TYR A 50 6.43 -4.65 10.40
N PHE A 51 5.79 -4.96 11.53
CA PHE A 51 4.42 -4.53 11.81
C PHE A 51 4.24 -3.01 11.62
N LEU A 52 5.07 -2.20 12.29
CA LEU A 52 4.95 -0.73 12.23
C LEU A 52 5.20 -0.18 10.83
N ASN A 53 6.20 -0.71 10.11
CA ASN A 53 6.51 -0.26 8.76
C ASN A 53 5.36 -0.55 7.79
N PHE A 54 4.84 -1.78 7.79
CA PHE A 54 3.72 -2.14 6.92
C PHE A 54 2.42 -1.41 7.29
N ASN A 55 2.16 -1.24 8.59
CA ASN A 55 1.02 -0.45 9.06
C ASN A 55 1.11 1.01 8.59
N THR A 56 2.29 1.63 8.70
CA THR A 56 2.54 3.00 8.21
C THR A 56 2.39 3.11 6.70
N VAL A 57 2.93 2.16 5.93
CA VAL A 57 2.77 2.13 4.47
C VAL A 57 1.29 2.06 4.09
N SER A 58 0.52 1.21 4.77
CA SER A 58 -0.92 1.11 4.55
C SER A 58 -1.65 2.42 4.87
N PHE A 59 -1.32 3.05 6.00
CA PHE A 59 -1.91 4.32 6.41
C PHE A 59 -1.64 5.43 5.38
N VAL A 60 -0.38 5.62 5.00
CA VAL A 60 0.03 6.65 4.05
C VAL A 60 -0.60 6.43 2.68
N ALA A 61 -0.63 5.18 2.20
CA ALA A 61 -1.28 4.84 0.94
C ALA A 61 -2.79 5.15 0.96
N ALA A 62 -3.49 4.78 2.04
CA ALA A 62 -4.91 5.06 2.19
C ALA A 62 -5.22 6.57 2.28
N VAL A 63 -4.44 7.33 3.06
CA VAL A 63 -4.58 8.79 3.16
C VAL A 63 -4.29 9.46 1.81
N SER A 64 -3.30 8.98 1.06
CA SER A 64 -3.00 9.49 -0.28
C SER A 64 -4.18 9.33 -1.23
N VAL A 65 -4.87 8.18 -1.18
CA VAL A 65 -6.09 7.95 -1.96
C VAL A 65 -7.21 8.90 -1.53
N LEU A 66 -7.42 9.09 -0.23
CA LEU A 66 -8.41 10.04 0.29
C LEU A 66 -8.14 11.47 -0.17
N LEU A 67 -6.88 11.91 -0.11
CA LEU A 67 -6.47 13.25 -0.57
C LEU A 67 -6.79 13.45 -2.05
N VAL A 68 -6.45 12.49 -2.91
CA VAL A 68 -6.73 12.58 -4.35
C VAL A 68 -8.24 12.56 -4.63
N GLU A 69 -9.00 11.71 -3.93
CA GLU A 69 -10.46 11.65 -4.07
C GLU A 69 -11.15 12.96 -3.66
N ILE A 70 -10.69 13.61 -2.59
CA ILE A 70 -11.27 14.87 -2.08
C ILE A 70 -10.80 16.09 -2.90
N SER A 71 -9.61 16.04 -3.49
CA SER A 71 -9.02 17.16 -4.25
C SER A 71 -9.80 17.55 -5.51
N GLY A 72 -10.86 16.82 -5.87
CA GLY A 72 -11.69 17.13 -7.05
C GLY A 72 -10.93 17.01 -8.37
N LEU A 73 -9.76 16.34 -8.36
CA LEU A 73 -9.00 16.04 -9.57
C LEU A 73 -9.92 15.32 -10.55
N PRO A 74 -9.90 15.66 -11.85
CA PRO A 74 -10.74 15.00 -12.84
C PRO A 74 -10.27 13.55 -13.02
N VAL A 75 -10.77 12.65 -12.16
CA VAL A 75 -10.57 11.19 -12.23
C VAL A 75 -11.22 10.56 -13.47
N ARG A 76 -11.64 11.38 -14.44
CA ARG A 76 -12.24 10.95 -15.72
C ARG A 76 -11.25 10.18 -16.59
N TYR A 77 -9.95 10.40 -16.42
CA TYR A 77 -8.95 9.66 -17.17
C TYR A 77 -8.73 8.29 -16.52
N LYS A 78 -8.87 7.23 -17.34
CA LYS A 78 -8.65 5.83 -16.93
C LYS A 78 -7.34 5.63 -16.18
N PHE A 79 -6.30 6.41 -16.51
CA PHE A 79 -5.01 6.38 -15.83
C PHE A 79 -5.11 6.69 -14.32
N PHE A 80 -5.82 7.75 -13.91
CA PHE A 80 -5.92 8.12 -12.50
C PHE A 80 -6.73 7.10 -11.69
N ILE A 81 -7.80 6.55 -12.25
CA ILE A 81 -8.57 5.47 -11.61
C ILE A 81 -7.67 4.24 -11.39
N TRP A 82 -6.86 3.89 -12.39
CA TRP A 82 -5.91 2.78 -12.29
C TRP A 82 -4.84 3.03 -11.23
N LEU A 83 -4.28 4.24 -11.17
CA LEU A 83 -3.30 4.62 -10.15
C LEU A 83 -3.88 4.50 -8.74
N LEU A 84 -5.09 5.02 -8.52
CA LEU A 84 -5.78 4.91 -7.24
C LEU A 84 -6.09 3.47 -6.86
N ALA A 85 -6.51 2.64 -7.83
CA ALA A 85 -6.74 1.22 -7.61
C ALA A 85 -5.46 0.49 -7.22
N LEU A 86 -4.33 0.80 -7.87
CA LEU A 86 -3.02 0.21 -7.53
C LEU A 86 -2.59 0.62 -6.11
N THR A 87 -2.70 1.90 -5.77
CA THR A 87 -2.39 2.39 -4.42
C THR A 87 -3.27 1.72 -3.37
N MET A 88 -4.54 1.48 -3.66
CA MET A 88 -5.42 0.75 -2.74
C MET A 88 -5.05 -0.73 -2.59
N ILE A 89 -4.63 -1.41 -3.65
CA ILE A 89 -4.14 -2.79 -3.56
C ILE A 89 -2.90 -2.85 -2.65
N ILE A 90 -1.98 -1.89 -2.79
CA ILE A 90 -0.80 -1.77 -1.94
C ILE A 90 -1.21 -1.54 -0.48
N ALA A 91 -2.18 -0.66 -0.22
CA ALA A 91 -2.68 -0.41 1.13
C ALA A 91 -3.26 -1.69 1.76
N ILE A 92 -4.14 -2.39 1.05
CA ILE A 92 -4.76 -3.64 1.53
C ILE A 92 -3.70 -4.71 1.81
N TRP A 93 -2.73 -4.87 0.90
CA TRP A 93 -1.65 -5.82 1.07
C TRP A 93 -0.81 -5.51 2.31
N ALA A 94 -0.36 -4.26 2.44
CA ALA A 94 0.44 -3.83 3.58
C ALA A 94 -0.33 -3.98 4.90
N MET A 95 -1.62 -3.64 4.94
CA MET A 95 -2.46 -3.84 6.12
C MET A 95 -2.55 -5.32 6.52
N ALA A 96 -2.71 -6.24 5.57
CA ALA A 96 -2.80 -7.65 5.85
C ALA A 96 -1.48 -8.22 6.41
N VAL A 97 -0.34 -7.82 5.83
CA VAL A 97 0.97 -8.21 6.35
C VAL A 97 1.16 -7.68 7.78
N ALA A 98 0.79 -6.42 8.04
CA ALA A 98 0.83 -5.86 9.39
C ALA A 98 -0.05 -6.66 10.36
N TYR A 99 -1.26 -7.02 9.97
CA TYR A 99 -2.19 -7.80 10.79
C TYR A 99 -1.60 -9.15 11.22
N PHE A 100 -1.04 -9.94 10.29
CA PHE A 100 -0.47 -11.23 10.65
C PHE A 100 0.80 -11.11 11.50
N ASN A 101 1.64 -10.10 11.25
CA ASN A 101 2.79 -9.82 12.12
C ASN A 101 2.33 -9.43 13.53
N ALA A 102 1.29 -8.60 13.65
CA ALA A 102 0.69 -8.25 14.95
C ALA A 102 0.18 -9.48 15.71
N LEU A 103 -0.47 -10.44 15.03
CA LEU A 103 -0.90 -11.68 15.67
C LEU A 103 0.28 -12.52 16.18
N TYR A 104 1.35 -12.63 15.40
CA TYR A 104 2.56 -13.35 15.82
C TYR A 104 3.22 -12.69 17.02
N LEU A 105 3.28 -11.35 17.04
CA LEU A 105 3.83 -10.59 18.17
C LEU A 105 3.04 -10.79 19.47
N VAL A 106 1.71 -10.94 19.38
CA VAL A 106 0.84 -11.19 20.55
C VAL A 106 0.87 -12.66 20.97
N ASN A 107 0.99 -13.58 20.00
CA ASN A 107 1.07 -15.01 20.25
C ASN A 107 2.19 -15.65 19.41
N PRO A 108 3.42 -15.73 19.94
CA PRO A 108 4.58 -16.26 19.21
C PRO A 108 4.46 -17.72 18.80
N THR A 109 3.55 -18.49 19.42
CA THR A 109 3.28 -19.88 19.02
C THR A 109 2.40 -19.99 17.78
N TYR A 110 1.79 -18.88 17.35
CA TYR A 110 0.91 -18.81 16.18
C TYR A 110 1.69 -18.67 14.85
N LEU A 111 2.58 -19.62 14.58
CA LEU A 111 3.40 -19.65 13.36
C LEU A 111 2.55 -19.78 12.07
N VAL A 112 1.36 -20.36 12.18
CA VAL A 112 0.38 -20.45 11.07
C VAL A 112 0.08 -19.05 10.50
N GLY A 113 0.05 -18.02 11.34
CA GLY A 113 -0.18 -16.64 10.90
C GLY A 113 0.89 -16.13 9.92
N ILE A 114 2.16 -16.47 10.15
CA ILE A 114 3.26 -16.05 9.26
C ILE A 114 3.13 -16.72 7.90
N TYR A 115 2.89 -18.04 7.86
CA TYR A 115 2.69 -18.77 6.61
C TYR A 115 1.48 -18.24 5.82
N LEU A 116 0.38 -17.90 6.50
CA LEU A 116 -0.77 -17.28 5.85
C LEU A 116 -0.45 -15.89 5.32
N ALA A 117 0.38 -15.10 6.01
CA ALA A 117 0.84 -13.80 5.54
C ALA A 117 1.64 -13.92 4.25
N ASP A 118 2.54 -14.91 4.17
CA ASP A 118 3.36 -15.18 2.98
C ASP A 118 2.48 -15.61 1.80
N ILE A 119 1.57 -16.57 2.01
CA ILE A 119 0.64 -17.03 0.99
C ILE A 119 -0.23 -15.87 0.48
N PHE A 120 -0.81 -15.10 1.40
CA PHE A 120 -1.64 -13.94 1.05
C PHE A 120 -0.83 -12.89 0.28
N SER A 121 0.44 -12.70 0.66
CA SER A 121 1.34 -11.78 -0.03
C SER A 121 1.65 -12.21 -1.44
N VAL A 122 1.96 -13.48 -1.66
CA VAL A 122 2.20 -14.03 -3.01
C VAL A 122 0.97 -13.86 -3.89
N VAL A 123 -0.23 -14.16 -3.37
CA VAL A 123 -1.49 -14.03 -4.13
C VAL A 123 -1.74 -12.57 -4.51
N LEU A 124 -1.59 -11.62 -3.59
CA LEU A 124 -1.82 -10.21 -3.89
C LEU A 124 -0.75 -9.60 -4.80
N LEU A 125 0.52 -10.02 -4.67
CA LEU A 125 1.58 -9.62 -5.59
C LEU A 125 1.33 -10.15 -7.00
N ALA A 126 0.87 -11.40 -7.13
CA ALA A 126 0.50 -11.98 -8.42
C ALA A 126 -0.69 -11.22 -9.04
N ALA A 127 -1.72 -10.92 -8.26
CA ALA A 127 -2.86 -10.12 -8.72
C ALA A 127 -2.42 -8.71 -9.15
N GLY A 128 -1.60 -8.05 -8.33
CA GLY A 128 -1.00 -6.75 -8.65
C GLY A 128 -0.18 -6.78 -9.93
N ALA A 129 0.65 -7.80 -10.13
CA ALA A 129 1.43 -8.00 -11.35
C ALA A 129 0.54 -8.16 -12.59
N VAL A 130 -0.54 -8.95 -12.50
CA VAL A 130 -1.52 -9.08 -13.61
C VAL A 130 -2.13 -7.72 -13.96
N HIS A 131 -2.49 -6.93 -12.94
CA HIS A 131 -3.01 -5.59 -13.11
C HIS A 131 -1.99 -4.63 -13.77
N ILE A 132 -0.72 -4.69 -13.35
CA ILE A 132 0.38 -3.91 -13.94
C ILE A 132 0.64 -4.33 -15.39
N ILE A 133 0.68 -5.62 -15.70
CA ILE A 133 0.89 -6.12 -17.07
C ILE A 133 -0.23 -5.65 -18.00
N ARG A 134 -1.49 -5.72 -17.56
CA ARG A 134 -2.63 -5.21 -18.32
C ARG A 134 -2.50 -3.70 -18.59
N LEU A 135 -2.01 -2.94 -17.61
CA LEU A 135 -1.77 -1.50 -17.76
C LEU A 135 -0.67 -1.21 -18.79
N LEU A 136 0.47 -1.89 -18.70
CA LEU A 136 1.59 -1.74 -19.64
C LEU A 136 1.15 -2.07 -21.07
N PHE A 137 0.38 -3.15 -21.25
CA PHE A 137 -0.17 -3.51 -22.55
C PHE A 137 -1.13 -2.43 -23.10
N TRP A 138 -1.99 -1.86 -22.25
CA TRP A 138 -2.90 -0.79 -22.65
C TRP A 138 -2.14 0.49 -23.05
N ILE A 139 -1.13 0.89 -22.27
CA ILE A 139 -0.27 2.04 -22.58
C ILE A 139 0.49 1.81 -23.88
N GLY A 140 1.07 0.62 -24.07
CA GLY A 140 1.77 0.26 -25.30
C GLY A 140 0.87 0.35 -26.54
N LYS A 141 -0.38 -0.12 -26.44
CA LYS A 141 -1.37 0.02 -27.52
C LYS A 141 -1.75 1.48 -27.80
N LEU A 142 -1.83 2.30 -26.75
CA LEU A 142 -2.12 3.73 -26.89
C LEU A 142 -0.96 4.47 -27.58
N LEU A 143 0.28 4.20 -27.15
CA LEU A 143 1.49 4.75 -27.76
C LEU A 143 1.64 4.32 -29.22
N LEU A 144 1.40 3.04 -29.53
CA LEU A 144 1.45 2.55 -30.92
C LEU A 144 0.44 3.28 -31.81
N LYS A 145 -0.81 3.44 -31.34
CA LYS A 145 -1.82 4.21 -32.07
C LYS A 145 -1.41 5.66 -32.28
N PHE A 146 -0.80 6.29 -31.28
CA PHE A 146 -0.32 7.66 -31.37
C PHE A 146 0.84 7.81 -32.36
N VAL A 147 1.81 6.89 -32.34
CA VAL A 147 2.93 6.86 -33.29
C VAL A 147 2.43 6.62 -34.72
N LEU A 148 1.52 5.65 -34.92
CA LEU A 148 0.90 5.41 -36.22
C LEU A 148 0.15 6.65 -36.71
N TRP A 149 -0.60 7.31 -35.84
CA TRP A 149 -1.27 8.57 -36.17
C TRP A 149 -0.27 9.66 -36.60
N LEU A 150 0.85 9.83 -35.89
CA LEU A 150 1.89 10.79 -36.28
C LEU A 150 2.47 10.49 -37.67
N ILE A 151 2.78 9.21 -37.95
CA ILE A 151 3.33 8.78 -39.23
C ILE A 151 2.30 9.03 -40.36
N THR A 152 1.05 8.66 -40.15
CA THR A 152 -0.01 8.84 -41.17
C THR A 152 -0.45 10.30 -41.38
N LYS A 153 -0.15 11.19 -40.43
CA LYS A 153 -0.52 12.61 -40.50
C LYS A 153 0.58 13.50 -41.11
N HIS A 154 1.82 13.01 -41.19
CA HIS A 154 2.87 13.71 -41.92
C HIS A 154 2.48 13.74 -43.41
N PRO A 155 2.24 14.91 -44.02
CA PRO A 155 1.70 14.98 -45.36
C PRO A 155 2.72 14.44 -46.35
N ALA A 156 2.45 13.26 -46.90
CA ALA A 156 3.14 12.74 -48.08
C ALA A 156 2.66 13.40 -49.39
N ASN A 157 1.88 14.50 -49.31
CA ASN A 157 1.16 15.07 -50.45
C ASN A 157 1.70 16.42 -50.97
N ASP A 158 2.69 17.05 -50.32
CA ASP A 158 3.20 18.36 -50.78
C ASP A 158 4.36 18.25 -51.77
N ALA A 159 4.77 17.03 -52.15
CA ALA A 159 5.88 16.79 -53.09
C ALA A 159 5.45 16.35 -54.50
N VAL A 160 4.15 16.29 -54.80
CA VAL A 160 3.65 15.79 -56.12
C VAL A 160 2.91 16.84 -56.95
N ASN A 161 2.54 18.00 -56.40
CA ASN A 161 1.98 19.08 -57.21
C ASN A 161 3.08 20.08 -57.59
N VAL A 162 3.75 19.71 -58.69
CA VAL A 162 4.40 20.59 -59.67
C VAL A 162 3.39 21.62 -60.20
#